data_AF-A0A061N9S1-F1
#
_entry.id   AF-A0A061N9S1-F1
#
_cell.length_a   1.000
_cell.length_b   1.000
_cell.length_c   1.000
_cell.angle_alpha   90.00
_cell.angle_beta   90.00
_cell.angle_gamma   90.00
#
_symmetry.space_group_name_H-M   'P 1'
#
loop_
_entity.id
_entity.type
_entity.pdbx_description
1 polymer ?
#
loop_
_entity_poly.entity_id
_entity_poly.type
_entity_poly.pdbx_seq_one_letter_code
_entity_poly.pdbx_strand_id
1 'polypeptide(L)'
;MAEIRFENVKKTYGEDTIIPDMNMTIKDGSFTVIVGPSGCGKSTTLRMIAGLETQTEGNIYIGDRLVNDVSPGKRNVSMVFQNYALYPTMSVKGNIEFGLKNRKVPKAERQKLIEEVAEIVGLTPYLNKKPQKLSGGQRQRVALARAMVKKTRCLILDEPLSNLDAKLRQQMRSELVQLHAKLGTTFVYVTHDQVEAMSMGDEIVLLDQGEIMQMAPPLDLYNYPANRFTAQFIGTPPMNLVSVDQLPSAGFSEKAVEQIGFRPEKAKLRHFPGNDQFSMPCTILNRETLGSEIIYRLDTFAGKLYAKTFNEPVVDDEQLFVSVNNEDIYYFKENGRCIAPYLNRETPIKVRSTV
;
A
#
# COMPACT_ATOMS: atom_id res chain seq x y z
N MET A 1 1.89 15.77 18.89
CA MET A 1 1.75 14.67 17.91
C MET A 1 0.56 13.83 18.39
N ALA A 2 -0.13 13.10 17.52
CA ALA A 2 -1.36 12.39 17.87
C ALA A 2 -1.54 11.07 17.07
N GLU A 3 -1.77 10.01 17.84
CA GLU A 3 -2.40 8.75 17.42
C GLU A 3 -3.80 9.00 16.84
N ILE A 4 -4.25 8.18 15.89
CA ILE A 4 -5.63 8.20 15.39
C ILE A 4 -6.27 6.85 15.62
N ARG A 5 -7.38 6.81 16.35
CA ARG A 5 -8.10 5.58 16.70
C ARG A 5 -9.48 5.54 16.06
N PHE A 6 -9.82 4.40 15.50
CA PHE A 6 -11.14 4.04 15.02
C PHE A 6 -11.69 2.96 15.94
N GLU A 7 -12.85 3.21 16.54
CA GLU A 7 -13.57 2.27 17.42
C GLU A 7 -14.95 2.02 16.84
N ASN A 8 -15.14 0.82 16.32
CA ASN A 8 -16.37 0.33 15.70
C ASN A 8 -16.96 1.28 14.65
N VAL A 9 -16.08 1.88 13.84
CA VAL A 9 -16.49 2.91 12.89
C VAL A 9 -17.21 2.27 11.71
N LYS A 10 -18.44 2.73 11.46
CA LYS A 10 -19.27 2.30 10.34
C LYS A 10 -19.63 3.48 9.46
N LYS A 11 -19.67 3.26 8.15
CA LYS A 11 -20.13 4.25 7.17
C LYS A 11 -21.09 3.64 6.16
N THR A 12 -22.30 4.18 6.14
CA THR A 12 -23.37 3.82 5.21
C THR A 12 -23.86 5.06 4.44
N TYR A 13 -24.13 4.88 3.15
CA TYR A 13 -24.74 5.85 2.25
C TYR A 13 -26.08 5.31 1.76
N GLY A 14 -27.19 5.82 2.30
CA GLY A 14 -28.50 5.22 2.01
C GLY A 14 -28.54 3.78 2.53
N GLU A 15 -28.63 2.82 1.62
CA GLU A 15 -28.62 1.37 1.94
C GLU A 15 -27.22 0.74 1.80
N ASP A 16 -26.28 1.43 1.13
CA ASP A 16 -24.95 0.90 0.83
C ASP A 16 -23.97 1.13 2.00
N THR A 17 -23.54 0.04 2.65
CA THR A 17 -22.52 0.10 3.70
C THR A 17 -21.13 -0.03 3.08
N ILE A 18 -20.35 1.04 3.15
CA ILE A 18 -19.00 1.13 2.58
C ILE A 18 -17.92 0.72 3.58
N ILE A 19 -18.15 0.98 4.86
CA ILE A 19 -17.27 0.56 5.95
C ILE A 19 -18.17 -0.11 6.98
N PRO A 20 -18.11 -1.45 7.16
CA PRO A 20 -19.03 -2.17 8.03
C PRO A 20 -18.69 -2.04 9.52
N ASP A 21 -17.42 -2.28 9.90
CA ASP A 21 -16.93 -2.21 11.29
C ASP A 21 -15.39 -2.04 11.30
N MET A 22 -14.93 -0.79 11.27
CA MET A 22 -13.50 -0.47 11.24
C MET A 22 -12.95 -0.23 12.64
N ASN A 23 -11.99 -1.07 13.02
CA ASN A 23 -11.24 -0.98 14.27
C ASN A 23 -9.74 -0.95 13.94
N MET A 24 -9.10 0.21 14.14
CA MET A 24 -7.67 0.36 13.91
C MET A 24 -7.07 1.54 14.66
N THR A 25 -5.76 1.45 14.89
CA THR A 25 -4.98 2.50 15.54
C THR A 25 -3.80 2.87 14.66
N ILE A 26 -3.80 4.11 14.16
CA ILE A 26 -2.66 4.73 13.47
C ILE A 26 -1.75 5.31 14.53
N LYS A 27 -0.53 4.77 14.63
CA LYS A 27 0.45 5.15 15.65
C LYS A 27 0.93 6.59 15.46
N ASP A 28 1.22 7.25 16.57
CA ASP A 28 1.79 8.60 16.54
C ASP A 28 3.14 8.63 15.80
N GLY A 29 3.33 9.63 14.94
CA GLY A 29 4.56 9.79 14.17
C GLY A 29 4.82 8.73 13.09
N SER A 30 3.87 7.82 12.84
CA SER A 30 4.00 6.81 11.80
C SER A 30 3.65 7.35 10.41
N PHE A 31 4.27 6.76 9.38
CA PHE A 31 3.83 6.84 8.00
C PHE A 31 2.92 5.64 7.71
N THR A 32 1.61 5.81 7.96
CA THR A 32 0.63 4.76 7.66
C THR A 32 0.10 4.89 6.23
N VAL A 33 0.19 3.82 5.46
CA VAL A 33 -0.35 3.75 4.09
C VAL A 33 -1.60 2.87 4.04
N ILE A 34 -2.71 3.42 3.57
CA ILE A 34 -3.95 2.67 3.31
C ILE A 34 -3.98 2.32 1.82
N VAL A 35 -4.04 1.03 1.51
CA VAL A 35 -4.02 0.49 0.14
C VAL A 35 -5.14 -0.53 -0.03
N GLY A 36 -5.56 -0.77 -1.27
CA GLY A 36 -6.63 -1.72 -1.59
C GLY A 36 -7.28 -1.43 -2.94
N PRO A 37 -8.21 -2.29 -3.40
CA PRO A 37 -8.90 -2.13 -4.68
C PRO A 37 -9.70 -0.83 -4.78
N SER A 38 -10.06 -0.43 -5.99
CA SER A 38 -10.99 0.69 -6.20
C SER A 38 -12.32 0.41 -5.49
N GLY A 39 -12.84 1.41 -4.79
CA GLY A 39 -14.13 1.30 -4.08
C GLY A 39 -14.08 0.69 -2.67
N CYS A 40 -12.94 0.22 -2.16
CA CYS A 40 -12.85 -0.41 -0.84
C CYS A 40 -12.91 0.54 0.38
N GLY A 41 -13.29 1.82 0.19
CA GLY A 41 -13.47 2.76 1.32
C GLY A 41 -12.24 3.57 1.76
N LYS A 42 -11.12 3.54 1.01
CA LYS A 42 -9.89 4.30 1.35
C LYS A 42 -10.10 5.81 1.51
N SER A 43 -10.61 6.48 0.47
CA SER A 43 -10.83 7.93 0.51
C SER A 43 -11.96 8.30 1.46
N THR A 44 -12.99 7.46 1.61
CA THR A 44 -14.02 7.59 2.66
C THR A 44 -13.38 7.62 4.05
N THR A 45 -12.48 6.67 4.33
CA THR A 45 -11.73 6.63 5.60
C THR A 45 -10.93 7.91 5.83
N LEU A 46 -10.17 8.39 4.84
CA LEU A 46 -9.44 9.66 4.96
C LEU A 46 -10.34 10.88 5.20
N ARG A 47 -11.46 10.95 4.48
CA ARG A 47 -12.42 12.04 4.63
C ARG A 47 -13.09 12.02 5.99
N MET A 48 -13.34 10.85 6.57
CA MET A 48 -13.81 10.71 7.93
C MET A 48 -12.77 11.19 8.95
N ILE A 49 -11.47 10.93 8.77
CA ILE A 49 -10.43 11.54 9.63
C ILE A 49 -10.46 13.07 9.51
N ALA A 50 -10.49 13.58 8.26
CA ALA A 50 -10.50 15.00 7.97
C ALA A 50 -11.77 15.74 8.41
N GLY A 51 -12.86 15.01 8.71
CA GLY A 51 -14.19 15.54 9.01
C GLY A 51 -14.96 16.04 7.80
N LEU A 52 -14.50 15.70 6.58
CA LEU A 52 -15.19 16.00 5.33
C LEU A 52 -16.34 15.02 5.08
N GLU A 53 -16.30 13.87 5.73
CA GLU A 53 -17.41 12.91 5.81
C GLU A 53 -17.64 12.56 7.28
N THR A 54 -18.91 12.34 7.64
CA THR A 54 -19.30 11.89 8.97
C THR A 54 -19.54 10.38 8.95
N GLN A 55 -18.90 9.65 9.84
CA GLN A 55 -19.19 8.25 10.12
C GLN A 55 -20.65 8.08 10.59
N THR A 56 -21.28 6.97 10.23
CA THR A 56 -22.68 6.67 10.60
C THR A 56 -22.75 6.19 12.06
N GLU A 57 -21.82 5.33 12.46
CA GLU A 57 -21.69 4.81 13.83
C GLU A 57 -20.21 4.74 14.22
N GLY A 58 -19.95 4.50 15.51
CA GLY A 58 -18.60 4.39 16.06
C GLY A 58 -17.92 5.73 16.32
N ASN A 59 -16.68 5.64 16.79
CA ASN A 59 -15.91 6.77 17.28
C ASN A 59 -14.57 6.91 16.57
N ILE A 60 -14.22 8.15 16.24
CA ILE A 60 -12.88 8.50 15.74
C ILE A 60 -12.23 9.43 16.77
N TYR A 61 -11.03 9.07 17.22
CA TYR A 61 -10.21 9.87 18.12
C TYR A 61 -8.94 10.36 17.42
N ILE A 62 -8.52 11.59 17.73
CA ILE A 62 -7.22 12.15 17.34
C ILE A 62 -6.50 12.60 18.60
N GLY A 63 -5.50 11.82 19.02
CA GLY A 63 -5.00 11.80 20.39
C GLY A 63 -6.14 11.43 21.34
N ASP A 64 -6.24 12.12 22.48
CA ASP A 64 -7.29 11.86 23.46
C ASP A 64 -8.67 12.47 23.11
N ARG A 65 -8.79 13.12 21.95
CA ARG A 65 -9.98 13.88 21.58
C ARG A 65 -10.89 13.09 20.64
N LEU A 66 -12.13 12.83 21.07
CA LEU A 66 -13.21 12.39 20.19
C LEU A 66 -13.54 13.48 19.16
N VAL A 67 -13.49 13.17 17.87
CA VAL A 67 -13.64 14.16 16.78
C VAL A 67 -14.93 14.05 15.97
N ASN A 68 -15.84 13.13 16.31
CA ASN A 68 -17.10 12.87 15.60
C ASN A 68 -17.83 14.15 15.16
N ASP A 69 -18.10 15.06 16.12
CA ASP A 69 -18.84 16.32 15.88
C ASP A 69 -17.92 17.56 15.72
N VAL A 70 -16.61 17.34 15.57
CA VAL A 70 -15.64 18.43 15.41
C VAL A 70 -15.56 18.82 13.94
N SER A 71 -15.81 20.09 13.63
CA SER A 71 -15.70 20.58 12.25
C SER A 71 -14.27 20.45 11.69
N PRO A 72 -14.08 20.22 10.37
CA PRO A 72 -12.78 19.97 9.74
C PRO A 72 -11.67 20.94 10.18
N GLY A 73 -11.97 22.25 10.18
CA GLY A 73 -11.00 23.28 10.54
C GLY A 73 -10.52 23.22 11.99
N LYS A 74 -11.25 22.54 12.88
CA LYS A 74 -10.96 22.39 14.31
C LYS A 74 -10.40 21.01 14.69
N ARG A 75 -10.25 20.08 13.72
CA ARG A 75 -9.69 18.74 13.96
C ARG A 75 -8.16 18.70 14.05
N ASN A 76 -7.49 19.82 13.74
CA ASN A 76 -6.03 19.94 13.78
C ASN A 76 -5.30 18.94 12.88
N VAL A 77 -5.88 18.67 11.71
CA VAL A 77 -5.32 17.86 10.62
C VAL A 77 -5.18 18.72 9.36
N SER A 78 -4.24 18.36 8.50
CA SER A 78 -4.10 18.95 7.17
C SER A 78 -4.24 17.87 6.12
N MET A 79 -4.95 18.18 5.03
CA MET A 79 -5.17 17.25 3.92
C MET A 79 -4.60 17.80 2.62
N VAL A 80 -3.94 16.92 1.87
CA VAL A 80 -3.49 17.12 0.49
C VAL A 80 -4.37 16.26 -0.41
N PHE A 81 -5.12 16.91 -1.29
CA PHE A 81 -6.03 16.26 -2.23
C PHE A 81 -5.27 15.75 -3.47
N GLN A 82 -5.83 14.73 -4.13
CA GLN A 82 -5.30 14.12 -5.35
C GLN A 82 -5.02 15.12 -6.49
N ASN A 83 -5.91 16.10 -6.69
CA ASN A 83 -5.76 17.15 -7.70
C ASN A 83 -4.96 18.37 -7.20
N TYR A 84 -4.32 18.27 -6.02
CA TYR A 84 -3.62 19.31 -5.27
C TYR A 84 -4.51 20.47 -4.77
N ALA A 85 -5.67 20.69 -5.37
CA ALA A 85 -6.64 21.74 -5.06
C ALA A 85 -5.99 23.13 -4.88
N LEU A 86 -5.01 23.48 -5.70
CA LEU A 86 -4.31 24.78 -5.62
C LEU A 86 -5.17 25.90 -6.19
N TYR A 87 -5.10 27.10 -5.60
CA TYR A 87 -5.76 28.28 -6.13
C TYR A 87 -4.97 28.79 -7.37
N PRO A 88 -5.52 28.70 -8.59
CA PRO A 88 -4.76 28.95 -9.82
C PRO A 88 -4.43 30.44 -10.00
N THR A 89 -5.23 31.33 -9.40
CA THR A 89 -5.07 32.78 -9.49
C THR A 89 -4.03 33.34 -8.50
N MET A 90 -3.71 32.59 -7.44
CA MET A 90 -2.74 32.98 -6.42
C MET A 90 -1.32 32.51 -6.77
N SER A 91 -0.29 33.21 -6.28
CA SER A 91 1.09 32.71 -6.36
C SER A 91 1.31 31.51 -5.42
N VAL A 92 2.46 30.86 -5.51
CA VAL A 92 2.90 29.85 -4.53
C VAL A 92 2.85 30.41 -3.11
N LYS A 93 3.44 31.59 -2.90
CA LYS A 93 3.37 32.31 -1.62
C LYS A 93 1.93 32.54 -1.19
N GLY A 94 1.06 32.99 -2.09
CA GLY A 94 -0.35 33.22 -1.80
C GLY A 94 -1.10 31.95 -1.38
N ASN A 95 -0.81 30.81 -2.05
CA ASN A 95 -1.39 29.51 -1.71
C ASN A 95 -0.99 29.05 -0.30
N ILE A 96 0.28 29.23 0.08
CA ILE A 96 0.79 28.89 1.42
C ILE A 96 0.21 29.86 2.47
N GLU A 97 0.21 31.16 2.19
CA GLU A 97 -0.24 32.20 3.12
C GLU A 97 -1.74 32.14 3.43
N PHE A 98 -2.57 31.67 2.49
CA PHE A 98 -4.04 31.74 2.59
C PHE A 98 -4.60 31.18 3.90
N GLY A 99 -4.16 29.99 4.32
CA GLY A 99 -4.61 29.37 5.56
C GLY A 99 -4.23 30.16 6.82
N LEU A 100 -3.06 30.82 6.79
CA LEU A 100 -2.58 31.66 7.90
C LEU A 100 -3.36 32.97 8.01
N LYS A 101 -3.74 33.58 6.86
CA LYS A 101 -4.62 34.76 6.83
C LYS A 101 -5.97 34.46 7.47
N ASN A 102 -6.57 33.32 7.14
CA ASN A 102 -7.86 32.92 7.70
C ASN A 102 -7.80 32.69 9.22
N ARG A 103 -6.64 32.22 9.72
CA ARG A 103 -6.35 32.09 11.16
C ARG A 103 -5.91 33.40 11.83
N LYS A 104 -5.93 34.53 11.11
CA LYS A 104 -5.52 35.86 11.59
C LYS A 104 -4.07 35.90 12.13
N VAL A 105 -3.18 35.06 11.59
CA VAL A 105 -1.75 35.07 11.97
C VAL A 105 -1.10 36.40 11.54
N PRO A 106 -0.33 37.07 12.42
CA PRO A 106 0.34 38.33 12.13
C PRO A 106 1.27 38.25 10.91
N LYS A 107 1.32 39.31 10.11
CA LYS A 107 2.05 39.34 8.82
C LYS A 107 3.53 38.94 8.96
N ALA A 108 4.22 39.41 10.00
CA ALA A 108 5.62 39.09 10.23
C ALA A 108 5.83 37.60 10.50
N GLU A 109 4.95 36.97 11.29
CA GLU A 109 4.99 35.54 11.57
C GLU A 109 4.66 34.71 10.33
N ARG A 110 3.67 35.15 9.53
CA ARG A 110 3.36 34.48 8.25
C ARG A 110 4.57 34.42 7.33
N GLN A 111 5.33 35.51 7.23
CA GLN A 111 6.50 35.57 6.34
C GLN A 111 7.56 34.55 6.77
N LYS A 112 7.86 34.46 8.08
CA LYS A 112 8.79 33.48 8.63
C LYS A 112 8.35 32.03 8.36
N LEU A 113 7.08 31.72 8.62
CA LEU A 113 6.53 30.38 8.38
C LEU A 113 6.55 29.99 6.89
N ILE A 114 6.28 30.94 5.99
CA ILE A 114 6.33 30.69 4.56
C ILE A 114 7.76 30.41 4.11
N GLU A 115 8.74 31.18 4.60
CA GLU A 115 10.16 30.98 4.28
C GLU A 115 10.66 29.63 4.78
N GLU A 116 10.39 29.29 6.04
CA GLU A 116 10.75 28.01 6.67
C GLU A 116 10.20 26.82 5.85
N VAL A 117 8.90 26.83 5.55
CA VAL A 117 8.27 25.73 4.83
C VAL A 117 8.72 25.68 3.37
N ALA A 118 8.89 26.83 2.71
CA ALA A 118 9.37 26.88 1.34
C ALA A 118 10.80 26.34 1.21
N GLU A 119 11.65 26.56 2.20
CA GLU A 119 12.99 25.96 2.25
C GLU A 119 12.89 24.44 2.40
N ILE A 120 12.07 23.94 3.33
CA ILE A 120 11.91 22.50 3.56
C ILE A 120 11.46 21.75 2.29
N VAL A 121 10.54 22.32 1.52
CA VAL A 121 10.06 21.69 0.27
C VAL A 121 10.81 22.14 -1.00
N GLY A 122 11.87 22.96 -0.86
CA GLY A 122 12.68 23.44 -1.98
C GLY A 122 11.93 24.34 -2.98
N LEU A 123 11.04 25.21 -2.49
CA LEU A 123 10.21 26.13 -3.29
C LEU A 123 10.62 27.61 -3.20
N THR A 124 11.65 27.96 -2.44
CA THR A 124 12.15 29.34 -2.28
C THR A 124 12.23 30.15 -3.58
N PRO A 125 12.84 29.66 -4.69
CA PRO A 125 12.93 30.43 -5.94
C PRO A 125 11.60 30.54 -6.71
N TYR A 126 10.56 29.81 -6.30
CA TYR A 126 9.28 29.71 -6.99
C TYR A 126 8.13 30.44 -6.28
N LEU A 127 8.39 31.06 -5.12
CA LEU A 127 7.36 31.71 -4.28
C LEU A 127 6.46 32.71 -5.03
N ASN A 128 7.00 33.42 -6.02
CA ASN A 128 6.27 34.43 -6.79
C ASN A 128 5.59 33.88 -8.05
N LYS A 129 5.82 32.60 -8.41
CA LYS A 129 5.18 31.98 -9.58
C LYS A 129 3.73 31.58 -9.28
N LYS A 130 2.92 31.49 -10.32
CA LYS A 130 1.57 30.90 -10.27
C LYS A 130 1.63 29.39 -10.55
N PRO A 131 0.68 28.56 -10.05
CA PRO A 131 0.66 27.11 -10.23
C PRO A 131 0.82 26.63 -11.67
N GLN A 132 0.27 27.35 -12.65
CA GLN A 132 0.36 27.01 -14.08
C GLN A 132 1.80 27.07 -14.64
N LYS A 133 2.73 27.77 -13.96
CA LYS A 133 4.14 27.89 -14.36
C LYS A 133 5.06 26.89 -13.64
N LEU A 134 4.48 25.86 -13.03
CA LEU A 134 5.19 24.87 -12.22
C LEU A 134 5.04 23.46 -12.81
N SER A 135 6.05 22.62 -12.61
CA SER A 135 5.97 21.19 -12.91
C SER A 135 4.96 20.46 -12.01
N GLY A 136 4.62 19.22 -12.32
CA GLY A 136 3.75 18.38 -11.48
C GLY A 136 4.27 18.26 -10.04
N GLY A 137 5.55 17.90 -9.87
CA GLY A 137 6.18 17.74 -8.55
C GLY A 137 6.31 19.06 -7.80
N GLN A 138 6.57 20.16 -8.50
CA GLN A 138 6.53 21.49 -7.88
C GLN A 138 5.12 21.84 -7.37
N ARG A 139 4.05 21.55 -8.13
CA ARG A 139 2.67 21.76 -7.67
C ARG A 139 2.35 20.91 -6.44
N GLN A 140 2.80 19.66 -6.41
CA GLN A 140 2.65 18.80 -5.23
C GLN A 140 3.35 19.39 -4.00
N ARG A 141 4.61 19.85 -4.16
CA ARG A 141 5.36 20.53 -3.09
C ARG A 141 4.65 21.79 -2.59
N VAL A 142 3.93 22.53 -3.45
CA VAL A 142 3.12 23.68 -3.02
C VAL A 142 1.95 23.21 -2.15
N ALA A 143 1.30 22.11 -2.50
CA ALA A 143 0.20 21.55 -1.71
C ALA A 143 0.69 21.04 -0.35
N LEU A 144 1.85 20.37 -0.31
CA LEU A 144 2.53 19.96 0.93
C LEU A 144 2.88 21.19 1.78
N ALA A 145 3.49 22.22 1.20
CA ALA A 145 3.82 23.44 1.92
C ALA A 145 2.58 24.11 2.54
N ARG A 146 1.48 24.19 1.79
CA ARG A 146 0.20 24.72 2.28
C ARG A 146 -0.37 23.91 3.44
N ALA A 147 -0.14 22.60 3.47
CA ALA A 147 -0.56 21.72 4.55
C ALA A 147 0.35 21.88 5.79
N MET A 148 1.66 21.89 5.58
CA MET A 148 2.69 21.96 6.63
C MET A 148 2.68 23.29 7.39
N VAL A 149 2.43 24.40 6.70
CA VAL A 149 2.46 25.74 7.32
C VAL A 149 1.45 25.89 8.47
N LYS A 150 0.44 25.01 8.54
CA LYS A 150 -0.58 25.00 9.59
C LYS A 150 -0.11 24.31 10.89
N LYS A 151 1.06 23.66 10.91
CA LYS A 151 1.66 22.91 12.03
C LYS A 151 0.64 21.96 12.70
N THR A 152 -0.06 21.18 11.89
CA THR A 152 -1.09 20.23 12.32
C THR A 152 -0.48 18.95 12.89
N ARG A 153 -1.26 18.20 13.68
CA ARG A 153 -0.78 16.96 14.32
C ARG A 153 -0.63 15.79 13.33
N CYS A 154 -1.45 15.79 12.29
CA CYS A 154 -1.46 14.77 11.25
C CYS A 154 -1.51 15.42 9.86
N LEU A 155 -0.80 14.81 8.91
CA LEU A 155 -0.85 15.11 7.49
C LEU A 155 -1.52 13.94 6.76
N ILE A 156 -2.62 14.23 6.06
CA ILE A 156 -3.39 13.30 5.27
C ILE A 156 -3.08 13.53 3.79
N LEU A 157 -2.78 12.47 3.04
CA LEU A 157 -2.49 12.54 1.61
C LEU A 157 -3.37 11.56 0.85
N ASP A 158 -4.24 12.07 -0.02
CA ASP A 158 -5.18 11.29 -0.82
C ASP A 158 -4.64 11.16 -2.26
N GLU A 159 -4.01 10.02 -2.57
CA GLU A 159 -3.38 9.70 -3.87
C GLU A 159 -2.51 10.83 -4.47
N PRO A 160 -1.59 11.43 -3.69
CA PRO A 160 -0.91 12.66 -4.11
C PRO A 160 0.07 12.47 -5.28
N LEU A 161 0.34 11.24 -5.71
CA LEU A 161 1.29 10.90 -6.77
C LEU A 161 0.63 10.34 -8.05
N SER A 162 -0.69 10.18 -8.07
CA SER A 162 -1.40 9.51 -9.17
C SER A 162 -1.22 10.24 -10.51
N ASN A 163 -1.14 11.58 -10.49
CA ASN A 163 -1.09 12.44 -11.67
C ASN A 163 0.34 12.70 -12.20
N LEU A 164 1.35 11.97 -11.73
CA LEU A 164 2.76 12.16 -12.10
C LEU A 164 3.25 11.04 -13.04
N ASP A 165 4.27 11.33 -13.84
CA ASP A 165 4.98 10.29 -14.61
C ASP A 165 5.81 9.39 -13.68
N ALA A 166 6.25 8.23 -14.18
CA ALA A 166 6.93 7.21 -13.37
C ALA A 166 8.24 7.71 -12.73
N LYS A 167 9.05 8.49 -13.47
CA LYS A 167 10.34 9.01 -12.97
C LYS A 167 10.12 10.01 -11.86
N LEU A 168 9.18 10.93 -12.07
CA LEU A 168 8.84 11.94 -11.08
C LEU A 168 8.15 11.31 -9.85
N ARG A 169 7.29 10.30 -10.04
CA ARG A 169 6.68 9.53 -8.95
C ARG A 169 7.76 8.90 -8.07
N GLN A 170 8.75 8.22 -8.65
CA GLN A 170 9.86 7.63 -7.89
C GLN A 170 10.64 8.68 -7.08
N GLN A 171 10.96 9.82 -7.71
CA GLN A 171 11.63 10.92 -7.02
C GLN A 171 10.80 11.44 -5.84
N MET A 172 9.51 11.71 -6.07
CA MET A 172 8.62 12.27 -5.06
C MET A 172 8.37 11.29 -3.90
N ARG A 173 8.36 9.97 -4.13
CA ARG A 173 8.32 8.97 -3.04
C ARG A 173 9.49 9.12 -2.08
N SER A 174 10.71 9.17 -2.62
CA SER A 174 11.93 9.36 -1.81
C SER A 174 11.88 10.68 -1.04
N GLU A 175 11.41 11.75 -1.67
CA GLU A 175 11.25 13.05 -1.01
C GLU A 175 10.21 13.01 0.12
N LEU A 176 9.09 12.31 -0.05
CA LEU A 176 8.07 12.17 1.00
C LEU A 176 8.59 11.40 2.21
N VAL A 177 9.38 10.33 2.00
CA VAL A 177 10.01 9.58 3.09
C VAL A 177 10.99 10.46 3.86
N GLN A 178 11.85 11.21 3.16
CA GLN A 178 12.79 12.14 3.79
C GLN A 178 12.07 13.26 4.54
N LEU A 179 10.97 13.78 3.96
CA LEU A 179 10.14 14.80 4.59
C LEU A 179 9.50 14.27 5.86
N HIS A 180 8.93 13.06 5.84
CA HIS A 180 8.36 12.41 7.01
C HIS A 180 9.41 12.28 8.13
N ALA A 181 10.59 11.73 7.81
CA ALA A 181 11.70 11.58 8.76
C ALA A 181 12.14 12.92 9.38
N LYS A 182 12.12 14.01 8.61
CA LYS A 182 12.47 15.36 9.09
C LYS A 182 11.40 15.96 10.01
N LEU A 183 10.12 15.66 9.77
CA LEU A 183 9.00 16.26 10.49
C LEU A 183 8.57 15.46 11.73
N GLY A 184 8.64 14.13 11.68
CA GLY A 184 8.18 13.23 12.74
C GLY A 184 6.66 13.31 13.03
N THR A 185 5.89 13.94 12.14
CA THR A 185 4.43 14.08 12.28
C THR A 185 3.73 12.87 11.65
N THR A 186 2.63 12.39 12.26
CA THR A 186 1.82 11.30 11.71
C THR A 186 1.36 11.56 10.28
N PHE A 187 1.70 10.67 9.35
CA PHE A 187 1.24 10.68 7.96
C PHE A 187 0.20 9.58 7.74
N VAL A 188 -0.92 9.93 7.10
CA VAL A 188 -1.89 8.95 6.58
C VAL A 188 -1.99 9.12 5.08
N TYR A 189 -1.59 8.10 4.34
CA TYR A 189 -1.42 8.15 2.90
C TYR A 189 -2.31 7.12 2.23
N VAL A 190 -3.10 7.50 1.23
CA VAL A 190 -3.90 6.58 0.42
C VAL A 190 -3.29 6.43 -0.95
N THR A 191 -3.25 5.18 -1.43
CA THR A 191 -2.87 4.85 -2.80
C THR A 191 -3.53 3.58 -3.30
N HIS A 192 -3.47 3.40 -4.61
CA HIS A 192 -3.74 2.14 -5.30
C HIS A 192 -2.46 1.43 -5.75
N ASP A 193 -1.29 2.07 -5.62
CA ASP A 193 0.01 1.54 -6.03
C ASP A 193 0.68 0.82 -4.85
N GLN A 194 0.90 -0.49 -5.00
CA GLN A 194 1.58 -1.30 -4.00
C GLN A 194 3.03 -0.87 -3.79
N VAL A 195 3.72 -0.40 -4.85
CA VAL A 195 5.11 0.07 -4.74
C VAL A 195 5.17 1.30 -3.85
N GLU A 196 4.18 2.19 -3.93
CA GLU A 196 4.04 3.32 -3.00
C GLU A 196 3.87 2.84 -1.55
N ALA A 197 2.95 1.89 -1.31
CA ALA A 197 2.73 1.34 0.02
C ALA A 197 3.99 0.67 0.60
N MET A 198 4.64 -0.18 -0.20
CA MET A 198 5.79 -0.98 0.21
C MET A 198 7.07 -0.16 0.43
N SER A 199 7.22 0.98 -0.25
CA SER A 199 8.45 1.79 -0.19
C SER A 199 8.41 2.95 0.80
N MET A 200 7.22 3.36 1.27
CA MET A 200 7.07 4.54 2.12
C MET A 200 6.46 4.25 3.49
N GLY A 201 5.64 3.21 3.62
CA GLY A 201 4.89 2.95 4.84
C GLY A 201 5.74 2.33 5.95
N ASP A 202 5.61 2.86 7.16
CA ASP A 202 6.00 2.14 8.38
C ASP A 202 4.99 1.03 8.70
N GLU A 203 3.73 1.27 8.34
CA GLU A 203 2.59 0.37 8.53
C GLU A 203 1.66 0.49 7.33
N ILE A 204 1.20 -0.64 6.80
CA ILE A 204 0.26 -0.71 5.69
C ILE A 204 -1.06 -1.26 6.22
N VAL A 205 -2.16 -0.57 5.92
CA VAL A 205 -3.54 -1.04 6.11
C VAL A 205 -4.08 -1.47 4.76
N LEU A 206 -4.20 -2.79 4.56
CA LEU A 206 -4.81 -3.35 3.36
C LEU A 206 -6.33 -3.47 3.55
N LEU A 207 -7.09 -2.74 2.75
CA LEU A 207 -8.55 -2.76 2.75
C LEU A 207 -9.11 -3.56 1.57
N ASP A 208 -10.14 -4.36 1.83
CA ASP A 208 -11.01 -4.95 0.82
C ASP A 208 -12.47 -4.79 1.23
N GLN A 209 -13.32 -4.31 0.33
CA GLN A 209 -14.76 -4.09 0.58
C GLN A 209 -15.10 -3.39 1.92
N GLY A 210 -14.25 -2.48 2.39
CA GLY A 210 -14.43 -1.74 3.65
C GLY A 210 -13.86 -2.44 4.89
N GLU A 211 -13.41 -3.68 4.77
CA GLU A 211 -12.79 -4.46 5.85
C GLU A 211 -11.26 -4.38 5.80
N ILE A 212 -10.65 -4.43 6.99
CA ILE A 212 -9.19 -4.51 7.12
C ILE A 212 -8.78 -5.97 6.96
N MET A 213 -8.15 -6.28 5.84
CA MET A 213 -7.64 -7.62 5.56
C MET A 213 -6.37 -7.91 6.35
N GLN A 214 -5.50 -6.90 6.48
CA GLN A 214 -4.29 -6.97 7.30
C GLN A 214 -3.76 -5.55 7.57
N MET A 215 -3.24 -5.34 8.77
CA MET A 215 -2.49 -4.14 9.16
C MET A 215 -1.12 -4.59 9.68
N ALA A 216 -0.06 -4.26 8.96
CA ALA A 216 1.30 -4.72 9.30
C ALA A 216 2.38 -3.87 8.61
N PRO A 217 3.64 -3.90 9.09
CA PRO A 217 4.78 -3.39 8.34
C PRO A 217 4.91 -4.02 6.95
N PRO A 218 5.51 -3.34 5.96
CA PRO A 218 5.55 -3.83 4.57
C PRO A 218 6.10 -5.25 4.40
N LEU A 219 7.25 -5.55 5.02
CA LEU A 219 7.87 -6.88 4.91
C LEU A 219 7.05 -7.97 5.58
N ASP A 220 6.38 -7.66 6.69
CA ASP A 220 5.52 -8.63 7.37
C ASP A 220 4.27 -8.92 6.53
N LEU A 221 3.73 -7.90 5.88
CA LEU A 221 2.59 -8.04 4.97
C LEU A 221 2.95 -8.89 3.73
N TYR A 222 4.19 -8.78 3.24
CA TYR A 222 4.70 -9.59 2.14
C TYR A 222 5.02 -11.03 2.53
N ASN A 223 5.77 -11.23 3.62
CA ASN A 223 6.29 -12.53 4.04
C ASN A 223 5.27 -13.35 4.85
N TYR A 224 4.33 -12.69 5.52
CA TYR A 224 3.36 -13.30 6.43
C TYR A 224 1.93 -12.80 6.13
N PRO A 225 1.40 -13.04 4.92
CA PRO A 225 0.04 -12.66 4.60
C PRO A 225 -0.95 -13.47 5.46
N ALA A 226 -1.90 -12.80 6.09
CA ALA A 226 -2.89 -13.42 6.98
C ALA A 226 -3.97 -14.20 6.23
N ASN A 227 -4.20 -13.87 4.96
CA ASN A 227 -5.22 -14.46 4.12
C ASN A 227 -4.84 -14.43 2.63
N ARG A 228 -5.59 -15.18 1.82
CA ARG A 228 -5.44 -15.31 0.37
C ARG A 228 -5.44 -13.97 -0.35
N PHE A 229 -6.35 -13.09 0.01
CA PHE A 229 -6.46 -11.77 -0.61
C PHE A 229 -5.17 -10.97 -0.38
N THR A 230 -4.66 -10.90 0.85
CA THR A 230 -3.39 -10.23 1.13
C THR A 230 -2.24 -10.84 0.33
N ALA A 231 -2.16 -12.17 0.25
CA ALA A 231 -1.13 -12.87 -0.48
C ALA A 231 -1.14 -12.56 -1.99
N GLN A 232 -2.31 -12.46 -2.60
CA GLN A 232 -2.46 -12.14 -4.02
C GLN A 232 -2.38 -10.65 -4.31
N PHE A 233 -2.84 -9.80 -3.39
CA PHE A 233 -2.84 -8.36 -3.58
C PHE A 233 -1.44 -7.77 -3.43
N ILE A 234 -0.55 -8.36 -2.63
CA ILE A 234 0.74 -7.73 -2.29
C ILE A 234 1.87 -8.49 -2.94
N GLY A 235 2.55 -7.85 -3.89
CA GLY A 235 3.62 -8.44 -4.68
C GLY A 235 3.29 -8.44 -6.17
N THR A 236 4.28 -8.12 -6.99
CA THR A 236 4.15 -8.11 -8.45
C THR A 236 5.28 -8.95 -9.06
N PRO A 237 4.98 -10.07 -9.74
CA PRO A 237 3.64 -10.67 -9.96
C PRO A 237 2.97 -11.17 -8.66
N PRO A 238 1.65 -11.40 -8.67
CA PRO A 238 0.91 -11.88 -7.49
C PRO A 238 1.38 -13.27 -7.06
N MET A 239 1.10 -13.64 -5.81
CA MET A 239 1.34 -15.01 -5.33
C MET A 239 0.60 -16.02 -6.22
N ASN A 240 1.32 -17.07 -6.63
CA ASN A 240 0.71 -18.21 -7.28
C ASN A 240 -0.14 -18.99 -6.29
N LEU A 241 -1.34 -19.40 -6.68
CA LEU A 241 -2.18 -20.30 -5.89
C LEU A 241 -2.51 -21.53 -6.71
N VAL A 242 -2.43 -22.69 -6.06
CA VAL A 242 -2.73 -23.99 -6.65
C VAL A 242 -3.68 -24.72 -5.72
N SER A 243 -4.81 -25.17 -6.25
CA SER A 243 -5.78 -25.94 -5.47
C SER A 243 -5.26 -27.37 -5.22
N VAL A 244 -5.46 -27.88 -4.01
CA VAL A 244 -4.91 -29.18 -3.59
C VAL A 244 -5.54 -30.34 -4.36
N ASP A 245 -6.80 -30.22 -4.77
CA ASP A 245 -7.52 -31.21 -5.59
C ASP A 245 -6.92 -31.40 -6.99
N GLN A 246 -6.20 -30.39 -7.50
CA GLN A 246 -5.49 -30.46 -8.77
C GLN A 246 -4.14 -31.19 -8.63
N LEU A 247 -3.61 -31.37 -7.42
CA LEU A 247 -2.30 -31.97 -7.19
C LEU A 247 -2.39 -33.50 -7.20
N PRO A 248 -1.48 -34.21 -7.90
CA PRO A 248 -1.47 -35.67 -7.93
C PRO A 248 -1.27 -36.24 -6.54
N SER A 249 -2.31 -36.87 -5.97
CA SER A 249 -2.35 -37.65 -4.71
C SER A 249 -1.23 -37.29 -3.72
N ALA A 250 -1.11 -36.01 -3.38
CA ALA A 250 -0.10 -35.57 -2.45
C ALA A 250 -0.59 -35.93 -1.04
N GLY A 251 0.33 -36.41 -0.20
CA GLY A 251 0.07 -36.77 1.19
C GLY A 251 -0.27 -35.58 2.09
N PHE A 252 -1.23 -34.74 1.67
CA PHE A 252 -1.83 -33.71 2.50
C PHE A 252 -2.67 -34.42 3.58
N SER A 253 -2.01 -34.70 4.70
CA SER A 253 -2.64 -35.29 5.88
C SER A 253 -3.63 -34.33 6.56
N GLU A 254 -3.62 -33.04 6.20
CA GLU A 254 -4.55 -32.07 6.76
C GLU A 254 -5.77 -31.90 5.86
N LYS A 255 -6.90 -32.46 6.30
CA LYS A 255 -8.25 -32.25 5.71
C LYS A 255 -8.71 -30.77 5.69
N ALA A 256 -7.83 -29.81 6.02
CA ALA A 256 -8.16 -28.40 6.21
C ALA A 256 -7.48 -27.45 5.22
N VAL A 257 -6.55 -27.93 4.36
CA VAL A 257 -5.88 -27.09 3.35
C VAL A 257 -6.62 -27.20 2.02
N GLU A 258 -7.09 -26.07 1.50
CA GLU A 258 -7.77 -25.97 0.19
C GLU A 258 -6.76 -25.65 -0.92
N GLN A 259 -5.84 -24.72 -0.65
CA GLN A 259 -4.87 -24.23 -1.63
C GLN A 259 -3.48 -24.11 -1.02
N ILE A 260 -2.47 -24.36 -1.86
CA ILE A 260 -1.09 -23.96 -1.59
C ILE A 260 -0.77 -22.69 -2.36
N GLY A 261 0.17 -21.89 -1.87
CA GLY A 261 0.68 -20.73 -2.59
C GLY A 261 2.17 -20.55 -2.49
N PHE A 262 2.76 -19.86 -3.45
CA PHE A 262 4.18 -19.51 -3.44
C PHE A 262 4.46 -18.26 -4.26
N ARG A 263 5.49 -17.51 -3.86
CA ARG A 263 5.89 -16.28 -4.55
C ARG A 263 6.62 -16.59 -5.86
N PRO A 264 6.41 -15.83 -6.96
CA PRO A 264 7.06 -16.08 -8.24
C PRO A 264 8.59 -16.14 -8.18
N GLU A 265 9.23 -15.33 -7.35
CA GLU A 265 10.69 -15.30 -7.17
C GLU A 265 11.26 -16.47 -6.35
N LYS A 266 10.38 -17.26 -5.72
CA LYS A 266 10.74 -18.52 -5.06
C LYS A 266 10.64 -19.73 -5.98
N ALA A 267 10.02 -19.56 -7.15
CA ALA A 267 9.90 -20.59 -8.16
C ALA A 267 11.16 -20.68 -9.03
N LYS A 268 11.69 -21.89 -9.17
CA LYS A 268 12.85 -22.21 -10.01
C LYS A 268 12.41 -23.06 -11.19
N LEU A 269 12.80 -22.66 -12.39
CA LEU A 269 12.60 -23.46 -13.61
C LEU A 269 13.78 -24.42 -13.76
N ARG A 270 13.51 -25.71 -13.98
CA ARG A 270 14.50 -26.79 -14.09
C ARG A 270 14.09 -27.81 -15.14
N HIS A 271 15.04 -28.54 -15.72
CA HIS A 271 14.74 -29.66 -16.62
C HIS A 271 14.40 -30.98 -15.90
N PHE A 272 14.62 -31.04 -14.58
CA PHE A 272 14.35 -32.22 -13.76
C PHE A 272 13.55 -31.84 -12.51
N PRO A 273 12.66 -32.73 -12.04
CA PRO A 273 11.91 -32.48 -10.81
C PRO A 273 12.84 -32.40 -9.59
N GLY A 274 12.51 -31.54 -8.65
CA GLY A 274 13.25 -31.44 -7.38
C GLY A 274 12.84 -32.56 -6.40
N ASN A 275 13.80 -33.37 -5.94
CA ASN A 275 13.51 -34.56 -5.10
C ASN A 275 12.90 -34.27 -3.71
N ASP A 276 13.04 -33.05 -3.18
CA ASP A 276 12.47 -32.60 -1.88
C ASP A 276 11.82 -31.20 -2.00
N GLN A 277 11.23 -30.92 -3.16
CA GLN A 277 10.59 -29.64 -3.48
C GLN A 277 9.20 -29.92 -4.08
N PHE A 278 8.26 -29.00 -3.90
CA PHE A 278 7.09 -28.99 -4.75
C PHE A 278 7.56 -28.80 -6.19
N SER A 279 7.21 -29.70 -7.10
CA SER A 279 7.67 -29.67 -8.48
C SER A 279 6.58 -30.13 -9.42
N MET A 280 6.39 -29.40 -10.52
CA MET A 280 5.34 -29.66 -11.48
C MET A 280 5.83 -29.42 -12.91
N PRO A 281 5.53 -30.29 -13.88
CA PRO A 281 5.81 -30.04 -15.29
C PRO A 281 5.14 -28.74 -15.75
N CYS A 282 5.85 -27.97 -16.57
CA CYS A 282 5.34 -26.72 -17.13
C CYS A 282 5.90 -26.44 -18.52
N THR A 283 5.17 -25.65 -19.31
CA THR A 283 5.67 -25.02 -20.53
C THR A 283 5.65 -23.50 -20.38
N ILE A 284 6.55 -22.80 -21.05
CA ILE A 284 6.58 -21.33 -21.04
C ILE A 284 5.57 -20.82 -22.07
N LEU A 285 4.56 -20.09 -21.61
CA LEU A 285 3.59 -19.40 -22.49
C LEU A 285 4.12 -18.05 -22.95
N ASN A 286 4.76 -17.31 -22.06
CA ASN A 286 5.29 -15.99 -22.33
C ASN A 286 6.48 -15.68 -21.42
N ARG A 287 7.37 -14.84 -21.92
CA ARG A 287 8.51 -14.29 -21.21
C ARG A 287 8.50 -12.77 -21.32
N GLU A 288 8.50 -12.09 -20.18
CA GLU A 288 8.60 -10.63 -20.09
C GLU A 288 9.96 -10.27 -19.47
N THR A 289 10.77 -9.49 -20.20
CA THR A 289 12.10 -9.07 -19.74
C THR A 289 12.06 -7.61 -19.30
N LEU A 290 12.32 -7.35 -18.02
CA LEU A 290 12.21 -6.03 -17.38
C LEU A 290 13.59 -5.49 -16.96
N GLY A 291 14.63 -5.78 -17.75
CA GLY A 291 16.01 -5.47 -17.41
C GLY A 291 16.68 -6.64 -16.69
N SER A 292 16.96 -6.50 -15.40
CA SER A 292 17.60 -7.57 -14.61
C SER A 292 16.63 -8.67 -14.18
N GLU A 293 15.34 -8.47 -14.38
CA GLU A 293 14.29 -9.41 -14.01
C GLU A 293 13.64 -10.02 -15.25
N ILE A 294 13.34 -11.31 -15.18
CA ILE A 294 12.59 -12.01 -16.22
C ILE A 294 11.39 -12.67 -15.54
N ILE A 295 10.19 -12.32 -16.01
CA ILE A 295 8.93 -12.90 -15.55
C ILE A 295 8.47 -13.91 -16.60
N TYR A 296 8.27 -15.15 -16.17
CA TYR A 296 7.76 -16.24 -16.98
C TYR A 296 6.31 -16.49 -16.61
N ARG A 297 5.46 -16.60 -17.64
CA ARG A 297 4.11 -17.15 -17.50
C ARG A 297 4.14 -18.59 -17.96
N LEU A 298 3.72 -19.49 -17.08
CA LEU A 298 3.81 -20.93 -17.23
C LEU A 298 2.43 -21.53 -17.46
N ASP A 299 2.33 -22.52 -18.34
CA ASP A 299 1.18 -23.42 -18.43
C ASP A 299 1.48 -24.71 -17.69
N THR A 300 0.54 -25.14 -16.85
CA THR A 300 0.66 -26.33 -16.00
C THR A 300 -0.69 -27.02 -15.89
N PHE A 301 -0.73 -28.28 -15.41
CA PHE A 301 -2.02 -28.95 -15.19
C PHE A 301 -2.87 -28.28 -14.09
N ALA A 302 -2.24 -27.53 -13.18
CA ALA A 302 -2.91 -26.75 -12.14
C ALA A 302 -3.28 -25.32 -12.60
N GLY A 303 -3.19 -25.05 -13.90
CA GLY A 303 -3.47 -23.74 -14.49
C GLY A 303 -2.22 -22.89 -14.71
N LYS A 304 -2.43 -21.57 -14.81
CA LYS A 304 -1.39 -20.62 -15.21
C LYS A 304 -0.65 -20.07 -13.99
N LEU A 305 0.67 -20.19 -13.99
CA LEU A 305 1.53 -19.77 -12.88
C LEU A 305 2.60 -18.79 -13.36
N TYR A 306 3.25 -18.11 -12.41
CA TYR A 306 4.36 -17.20 -12.65
C TYR A 306 5.64 -17.70 -12.00
N ALA A 307 6.77 -17.53 -12.69
CA ALA A 307 8.10 -17.62 -12.10
C ALA A 307 8.88 -16.34 -12.41
N LYS A 308 9.75 -15.92 -11.50
CA LYS A 308 10.58 -14.72 -11.65
C LYS A 308 12.04 -15.05 -11.39
N THR A 309 12.90 -14.83 -12.38
CA THR A 309 14.36 -15.02 -12.26
C THR A 309 15.11 -13.71 -12.44
N PHE A 310 16.38 -13.68 -12.01
CA PHE A 310 17.25 -12.52 -12.10
C PHE A 310 18.49 -12.84 -12.92
N ASN A 311 18.75 -12.07 -13.99
CA ASN A 311 19.94 -12.15 -14.86
C ASN A 311 20.29 -13.54 -15.45
N GLU A 312 19.43 -14.54 -15.28
CA GLU A 312 19.62 -15.92 -15.72
C GLU A 312 18.40 -16.33 -16.56
N PRO A 313 18.44 -16.09 -17.88
CA PRO A 313 17.39 -16.55 -18.76
C PRO A 313 17.47 -18.06 -18.93
N VAL A 314 16.32 -18.73 -18.86
CA VAL A 314 16.18 -20.08 -19.42
C VAL A 314 16.46 -20.02 -20.92
N VAL A 315 17.37 -20.89 -21.38
CA VAL A 315 17.89 -20.93 -22.77
C VAL A 315 17.24 -22.06 -23.57
N ASP A 316 16.74 -23.09 -22.90
CA ASP A 316 16.12 -24.27 -23.49
C ASP A 316 14.74 -24.51 -22.85
N ASP A 317 13.70 -24.56 -23.68
CA ASP A 317 12.30 -24.65 -23.27
C ASP A 317 11.75 -26.08 -23.37
N GLU A 318 12.59 -27.05 -23.75
CA GLU A 318 12.18 -28.45 -23.81
C GLU A 318 12.01 -29.04 -22.39
N GLN A 319 10.76 -29.42 -22.09
CA GLN A 319 10.29 -30.08 -20.88
C GLN A 319 10.83 -29.50 -19.57
N LEU A 320 10.17 -28.45 -19.09
CA LEU A 320 10.52 -27.77 -17.85
C LEU A 320 9.66 -28.23 -16.66
N PHE A 321 10.20 -28.03 -15.48
CA PHE A 321 9.53 -28.18 -14.19
C PHE A 321 9.65 -26.88 -13.42
N VAL A 322 8.53 -26.39 -12.89
CA VAL A 322 8.51 -25.33 -11.89
C VAL A 322 8.68 -25.97 -10.51
N SER A 323 9.72 -25.58 -9.79
CA SER A 323 10.09 -26.17 -8.49
C SER A 323 10.18 -25.10 -7.40
N VAL A 324 9.65 -25.39 -6.21
CA VAL A 324 9.60 -24.49 -5.05
C VAL A 324 10.01 -25.23 -3.80
N ASN A 325 10.88 -24.65 -2.97
CA ASN A 325 11.25 -25.26 -1.69
C ASN A 325 10.03 -25.34 -0.76
N ASN A 326 9.91 -26.42 0.00
CA ASN A 326 8.78 -26.61 0.92
C ASN A 326 8.65 -25.51 1.99
N GLU A 327 9.74 -24.85 2.36
CA GLU A 327 9.75 -23.71 3.30
C GLU A 327 9.19 -22.42 2.71
N ASP A 328 9.13 -22.31 1.38
CA ASP A 328 8.62 -21.15 0.65
C ASP A 328 7.13 -21.33 0.25
N ILE A 329 6.49 -22.41 0.71
CA ILE A 329 5.08 -22.74 0.44
C ILE A 329 4.19 -22.23 1.58
N TYR A 330 3.12 -21.56 1.17
CA TYR A 330 2.05 -21.04 2.01
C TYR A 330 0.84 -21.97 1.91
N TYR A 331 0.09 -22.11 3.01
CA TYR A 331 -1.11 -22.95 3.06
C TYR A 331 -2.33 -22.11 3.38
N PHE A 332 -3.40 -22.28 2.61
CA PHE A 332 -4.64 -21.56 2.78
C PHE A 332 -5.79 -22.54 3.03
N LYS A 333 -6.60 -22.23 4.04
CA LYS A 333 -7.86 -22.92 4.33
C LYS A 333 -8.96 -22.48 3.36
N GLU A 334 -10.07 -23.22 3.35
CA GLU A 334 -11.29 -22.89 2.58
C GLU A 334 -11.82 -21.48 2.83
N ASN A 335 -11.73 -20.99 4.08
CA ASN A 335 -12.12 -19.63 4.43
C ASN A 335 -11.08 -18.55 4.02
N GLY A 336 -10.05 -18.92 3.26
CA GLY A 336 -8.99 -18.05 2.79
C GLY A 336 -7.92 -17.70 3.83
N ARG A 337 -8.02 -18.18 5.08
CA ARG A 337 -7.02 -17.92 6.12
C ARG A 337 -5.70 -18.63 5.81
N CYS A 338 -4.60 -17.90 5.94
CA CYS A 338 -3.25 -18.45 5.82
C CYS A 338 -2.82 -19.15 7.13
N ILE A 339 -2.15 -20.30 7.01
CA ILE A 339 -1.71 -21.13 8.15
C ILE A 339 -0.19 -21.09 8.36
N ALA A 340 0.60 -20.85 7.30
CA ALA A 340 2.07 -20.83 7.36
C ALA A 340 2.65 -19.93 6.25
N PRO A 341 3.87 -19.39 6.44
CA PRO A 341 5.08 -20.13 6.77
C PRO A 341 5.62 -19.69 8.12
N TYR A 342 5.05 -20.18 9.22
CA TYR A 342 5.61 -19.96 10.55
C TYR A 342 6.21 -21.27 11.04
N LEU A 343 7.53 -21.40 10.87
CA LEU A 343 8.45 -22.21 11.66
C LEU A 343 7.79 -23.27 12.57
N ASN A 344 7.35 -24.39 11.98
CA ASN A 344 7.48 -25.70 12.61
C ASN A 344 7.49 -26.77 11.53
N ARG A 345 8.68 -27.33 11.34
CA ARG A 345 8.98 -28.49 10.50
C ARG A 345 8.30 -29.70 11.12
N GLU A 346 7.50 -30.45 10.35
CA GLU A 346 7.40 -31.91 10.58
C GLU A 346 6.80 -32.75 9.45
N THR A 347 6.45 -32.19 8.29
CA THR A 347 6.08 -33.03 7.14
C THR A 347 6.54 -32.44 5.80
N PRO A 348 7.55 -33.03 5.13
CA PRO A 348 7.90 -32.63 3.78
C PRO A 348 6.79 -33.04 2.81
N ILE A 349 6.30 -32.09 2.02
CA ILE A 349 5.43 -32.40 0.89
C ILE A 349 6.28 -33.08 -0.18
N LYS A 350 5.91 -34.31 -0.53
CA LYS A 350 6.40 -35.01 -1.71
C LYS A 350 5.22 -35.18 -2.67
N VAL A 351 5.14 -34.31 -3.68
CA VAL A 351 4.31 -34.59 -4.85
C VAL A 351 5.09 -35.60 -5.68
N ARG A 352 4.63 -36.86 -5.71
CA ARG A 352 5.23 -37.86 -6.61
C ARG A 352 4.80 -37.52 -8.03
N SER A 353 5.77 -37.50 -8.96
CA SER A 353 5.47 -37.50 -10.39
C SER A 353 4.72 -38.79 -10.73
N THR A 354 3.43 -38.69 -11.05
CA THR A 354 2.84 -39.70 -11.93
C THR A 354 3.47 -39.50 -13.30
N VAL A 355 4.22 -40.53 -13.70
CA VAL A 355 4.95 -40.68 -14.97
C VAL A 355 4.06 -40.36 -16.16
#